data_AF-A0A545SQT5-F1
#
_entry.id   AF-A0A545SQT5-F1
#
_cell.length_a   1.000
_cell.length_b   1.000
_cell.length_c   1.000
_cell.angle_alpha   90.00
_cell.angle_beta   90.00
_cell.angle_gamma   90.00
#
_symmetry.space_group_name_H-M   'P 1'
#
loop_
_entity.id
_entity.type
_entity.pdbx_description
1 polymer ?
#
loop_
_entity_poly.entity_id
_entity_poly.type
_entity_poly.pdbx_seq_one_letter_code
_entity_poly.pdbx_strand_id
1 'polypeptide(L)'
;MRIKLLAFLFFILIPLLTHAKGFNDEYEVYSGDLNGDGLHDLYVRQKPKIILLHGDIITPILIPPPIDDFTLLQTPEKTFTVSTNTSGIDVADLLATSVELVLSDYNVDDHQDMIIKNINSAPNISGVDDQIVFAPGDSSVLSVKAVDESFRKFFEEVYQWIQNPNYFHENADPVIENQTFTKLLFVPEYCGFATEAEMAALGPLDPVEWDSEPTVAEVTPLLLAVCTAIYGTNYNVHYDFVTFRWEELVQVGLDYSKFNQDAIALTDNLAIVQANNAIDAQTQPAIGIAQILQGVFGVEIMGGVLENGEILDIEANIPSGLLGEFRLYRVLDSIGSVLKDIREDISQEVDLVLLEARYRTIQYYGTAMGYDVAPRLLKNFLDGDSNGAPIDPFIIDSEWLLNQPSVQNALSVNRGERPNEYGEYDGVFEDVTIIADMLNPGESIAYSGEWIIQQRGTGELWVAAGTYTIRTSGEFTISKSETGAATVNGMLTHEFIDRYDWNPGQSVELDVFGLPVEIRDDDAIKLRDAGRAADFDMTSTWQESYMTSF
;
A
#
# COMPACT_ATOMS: atom_id res chain seq x y z
N MET A 1 -3.33 -21.25 -12.16
CA MET A 1 -2.83 -20.05 -12.85
C MET A 1 -2.84 -18.91 -11.84
N ARG A 2 -1.82 -18.85 -10.97
CA ARG A 2 -1.67 -17.84 -9.89
C ARG A 2 -0.54 -16.91 -10.32
N ILE A 3 -0.82 -16.01 -11.25
CA ILE A 3 0.16 -15.07 -11.81
C ILE A 3 -0.58 -13.74 -12.01
N LYS A 4 -0.07 -12.68 -11.35
CA LYS A 4 -0.53 -11.27 -11.36
C LYS A 4 -1.62 -10.87 -10.33
N LEU A 5 -1.33 -11.02 -9.03
CA LEU A 5 -2.02 -10.31 -7.96
C LEU A 5 -0.98 -9.55 -7.09
N LEU A 6 -0.10 -8.79 -7.75
CA LEU A 6 1.01 -8.08 -7.11
C LEU A 6 1.18 -6.72 -7.78
N ALA A 7 0.19 -5.85 -7.62
CA ALA A 7 0.21 -4.44 -8.01
C ALA A 7 -1.06 -3.77 -7.48
N PHE A 8 -1.25 -3.82 -6.17
CA PHE A 8 -2.26 -3.03 -5.48
C PHE A 8 -1.92 -3.02 -4.00
N LEU A 9 -2.16 -1.88 -3.34
CA LEU A 9 -2.12 -1.59 -1.90
C LEU A 9 -1.04 -0.56 -1.53
N PHE A 10 -1.48 0.69 -1.37
CA PHE A 10 -0.70 1.81 -0.87
C PHE A 10 -1.51 2.52 0.24
N PHE A 11 -0.98 2.51 1.46
CA PHE A 11 -0.82 3.57 2.48
C PHE A 11 -1.85 4.06 3.47
N ILE A 12 -1.47 4.04 4.79
CA ILE A 12 -1.74 4.85 6.03
C ILE A 12 -0.95 4.25 7.21
N LEU A 13 -0.40 4.92 8.24
CA LEU A 13 -0.45 6.30 8.76
C LEU A 13 0.98 6.72 9.13
N ILE A 14 1.39 7.96 8.80
CA ILE A 14 2.52 8.65 9.44
C ILE A 14 1.92 9.70 10.38
N PRO A 15 2.16 9.66 11.70
CA PRO A 15 2.00 10.85 12.52
C PRO A 15 3.21 11.75 12.26
N LEU A 16 3.05 12.76 11.40
CA LEU A 16 4.02 13.85 11.28
C LEU A 16 3.94 14.66 12.58
N LEU A 17 5.08 14.80 13.27
CA LEU A 17 5.28 15.86 14.26
C LEU A 17 5.65 17.18 13.55
N THR A 18 4.89 17.55 12.54
CA THR A 18 4.59 18.96 12.29
C THR A 18 3.42 19.29 13.20
N HIS A 19 3.37 20.47 13.82
CA HIS A 19 2.11 20.92 14.42
C HIS A 19 1.11 20.95 13.28
N ALA A 20 0.30 19.89 13.13
CA ALA A 20 -0.60 19.80 12.02
C ALA A 20 -1.49 21.04 12.07
N LYS A 21 -1.43 21.84 10.99
CA LYS A 21 -2.30 23.00 10.82
C LYS A 21 -3.73 22.44 10.73
N GLY A 22 -4.76 23.19 11.10
CA GLY A 22 -6.15 22.67 11.06
C GLY A 22 -6.70 22.16 12.39
N PHE A 23 -7.59 21.17 12.34
CA PHE A 23 -8.32 20.66 13.52
C PHE A 23 -7.43 19.83 14.47
N ASN A 24 -7.88 19.67 15.72
CA ASN A 24 -7.20 18.85 16.74
C ASN A 24 -8.23 18.20 17.70
N ASP A 25 -7.74 17.41 18.66
CA ASP A 25 -8.56 16.61 19.58
C ASP A 25 -9.31 17.43 20.65
N GLU A 26 -9.17 18.76 20.61
CA GLU A 26 -9.79 19.66 21.59
C GLU A 26 -11.08 20.33 21.12
N TYR A 27 -11.54 19.99 19.92
CA TYR A 27 -12.85 20.43 19.44
C TYR A 27 -13.98 19.64 20.10
N GLU A 28 -15.11 20.31 20.24
CA GLU A 28 -16.35 19.78 20.80
C GLU A 28 -17.55 20.28 19.99
N VAL A 29 -18.62 19.48 19.98
CA VAL A 29 -19.81 19.73 19.16
C VAL A 29 -21.05 19.81 20.03
N TYR A 30 -21.81 20.87 19.82
CA TYR A 30 -23.11 21.12 20.44
C TYR A 30 -24.20 21.16 19.37
N SER A 31 -25.44 20.82 19.74
CA SER A 31 -26.61 20.96 18.86
C SER A 31 -27.64 21.94 19.43
N GLY A 32 -28.34 22.62 18.53
CA GLY A 32 -29.40 23.58 18.83
C GLY A 32 -29.92 24.25 17.55
N ASP A 33 -31.05 24.93 17.63
CA ASP A 33 -31.56 25.77 16.54
C ASP A 33 -30.85 27.13 16.59
N LEU A 34 -29.79 27.30 15.80
CA LEU A 34 -28.88 28.45 15.88
C LEU A 34 -29.32 29.60 14.97
N ASN A 35 -30.12 29.30 13.94
CA ASN A 35 -30.61 30.29 12.97
C ASN A 35 -32.12 30.59 13.10
N GLY A 36 -32.85 29.85 13.94
CA GLY A 36 -34.28 30.02 14.21
C GLY A 36 -35.20 29.44 13.13
N ASP A 37 -34.71 28.53 12.28
CA ASP A 37 -35.49 27.90 11.22
C ASP A 37 -36.25 26.64 11.66
N GLY A 38 -36.05 26.21 12.91
CA GLY A 38 -36.69 25.04 13.52
C GLY A 38 -35.98 23.71 13.23
N LEU A 39 -34.87 23.73 12.50
CA LEU A 39 -33.93 22.61 12.38
C LEU A 39 -32.86 22.71 13.48
N HIS A 40 -32.17 21.59 13.75
CA HIS A 40 -31.08 21.60 14.73
C HIS A 40 -29.75 21.61 13.99
N ASP A 41 -29.01 22.67 14.22
CA ASP A 41 -27.68 22.94 13.69
C ASP A 41 -26.62 22.32 14.62
N LEU A 42 -25.37 22.31 14.15
CA LEU A 42 -24.21 21.97 14.96
C LEU A 42 -23.36 23.21 15.19
N TYR A 43 -22.97 23.46 16.43
CA TYR A 43 -21.94 24.43 16.78
C TYR A 43 -20.66 23.68 17.15
N VAL A 44 -19.59 23.97 16.43
CA VAL A 44 -18.29 23.32 16.59
C VAL A 44 -17.30 24.36 17.09
N ARG A 45 -16.65 24.06 18.22
CA ARG A 45 -15.74 24.98 18.90
C ARG A 45 -14.56 24.27 19.51
N GLN A 46 -13.47 24.98 19.70
CA GLN A 46 -12.37 24.47 20.52
C GLN A 46 -12.59 24.78 22.00
N LYS A 47 -12.16 23.88 22.87
CA LYS A 47 -12.03 24.16 24.30
C LYS A 47 -11.05 25.33 24.53
N PRO A 48 -11.42 26.36 25.32
CA PRO A 48 -10.54 27.50 25.54
C PRO A 48 -9.23 27.07 26.22
N LYS A 49 -8.11 27.33 25.55
CA LYS A 49 -6.78 27.19 26.13
C LYS A 49 -6.33 28.51 26.73
N ILE A 50 -6.00 28.50 28.02
CA ILE A 50 -5.45 29.67 28.70
C ILE A 50 -4.06 29.38 29.25
N ILE A 51 -3.12 30.30 28.99
CA ILE A 51 -1.86 30.39 29.72
C ILE A 51 -2.06 31.37 30.87
N LEU A 52 -1.83 30.91 32.10
CA LEU A 52 -1.81 31.80 33.26
C LEU A 52 -0.39 32.29 33.50
N LEU A 53 -0.15 33.57 33.23
CA LEU A 53 1.10 34.21 33.64
C LEU A 53 1.01 34.57 35.12
N HIS A 54 1.95 34.04 35.91
CA HIS A 54 2.02 34.28 37.34
C HIS A 54 2.91 35.50 37.68
N GLY A 55 2.48 36.30 38.64
CA GLY A 55 3.15 37.50 39.16
C GLY A 55 2.30 38.15 40.25
N ASP A 56 2.52 39.42 40.58
CA ASP A 56 1.65 40.16 41.51
C ASP A 56 0.19 40.24 41.01
N ILE A 57 0.00 40.12 39.68
CA ILE A 57 -1.30 40.02 39.02
C ILE A 57 -1.28 38.78 38.11
N ILE A 58 -2.20 37.85 38.36
CA ILE A 58 -2.43 36.70 37.48
C ILE A 58 -3.07 37.22 36.18
N THR A 59 -2.38 37.04 35.05
CA THR A 59 -2.87 37.47 33.74
C THR A 59 -3.15 36.26 32.85
N PRO A 60 -4.42 35.96 32.53
CA PRO A 60 -4.75 34.93 31.56
C PRO A 60 -4.47 35.41 30.14
N ILE A 61 -3.79 34.58 29.35
CA ILE A 61 -3.63 34.74 27.90
C ILE A 61 -4.42 33.62 27.24
N LEU A 62 -5.43 33.98 26.44
CA LEU A 62 -6.16 33.04 25.61
C LEU A 62 -5.28 32.67 24.41
N ILE A 63 -5.08 31.39 24.18
CA ILE A 63 -4.46 30.89 22.95
C ILE A 63 -5.59 30.78 21.91
N PRO A 64 -5.49 31.48 20.76
CA PRO A 64 -6.48 31.34 19.70
C PRO A 64 -6.48 29.91 19.16
N PRO A 65 -7.64 29.37 18.76
CA PRO A 65 -7.70 28.06 18.14
C PRO A 65 -7.03 28.09 16.77
N PRO A 66 -6.57 26.93 16.27
CA PRO A 66 -6.00 26.84 14.92
C PRO A 66 -7.05 27.11 13.84
N ILE A 67 -8.31 26.71 14.07
CA ILE A 67 -9.47 27.04 13.24
C ILE A 67 -10.50 27.73 14.15
N ASP A 68 -11.04 28.87 13.71
CA ASP A 68 -12.07 29.58 14.48
C ASP A 68 -13.35 28.74 14.63
N ASP A 69 -14.11 28.98 15.70
CA ASP A 69 -15.39 28.34 15.91
C ASP A 69 -16.36 28.60 14.73
N PHE A 70 -17.22 27.62 14.43
CA PHE A 70 -18.16 27.72 13.32
C PHE A 70 -19.45 26.94 13.60
N THR A 71 -20.45 27.19 12.77
CA THR A 71 -21.73 26.47 12.80
C THR A 71 -21.96 25.72 11.50
N LEU A 72 -22.48 24.51 11.58
CA LEU A 72 -23.05 23.77 10.47
C LEU A 72 -24.57 23.95 10.54
N LEU A 73 -25.12 24.76 9.63
CA LEU A 73 -26.55 25.05 9.55
C LEU A 73 -27.25 23.98 8.73
N GLN A 74 -28.23 23.30 9.32
CA GLN A 74 -28.94 22.20 8.68
C GLN A 74 -29.85 22.73 7.56
N THR A 75 -29.91 22.00 6.45
CA THR A 75 -30.83 22.28 5.34
C THR A 75 -32.06 21.37 5.40
N PRO A 76 -33.18 21.73 4.75
CA PRO A 76 -34.34 20.84 4.60
C PRO A 76 -34.01 19.50 3.91
N GLU A 77 -32.98 19.49 3.07
CA GLU A 77 -32.45 18.31 2.39
C GLU A 77 -31.58 17.41 3.29
N LYS A 78 -31.47 17.75 4.59
CA LYS A 78 -30.68 17.03 5.59
C LYS A 78 -29.18 17.03 5.31
N THR A 79 -28.71 18.08 4.65
CA THR A 79 -27.29 18.42 4.51
C THR A 79 -26.95 19.59 5.42
N PHE A 80 -25.69 20.03 5.41
CA PHE A 80 -25.26 21.21 6.16
C PHE A 80 -24.61 22.25 5.25
N THR A 81 -24.67 23.50 5.70
CA THR A 81 -23.88 24.61 5.16
C THR A 81 -23.06 25.24 6.27
N VAL A 82 -21.83 25.65 5.96
CA VAL A 82 -20.96 26.28 6.96
C VAL A 82 -21.34 27.75 7.13
N SER A 83 -21.41 28.20 8.38
CA SER A 83 -21.46 29.62 8.75
C SER A 83 -20.37 29.90 9.78
N THR A 84 -19.54 30.91 9.50
CA THR A 84 -18.49 31.41 10.41
C THR A 84 -18.99 32.50 11.35
N ASN A 85 -20.26 32.91 11.23
CA ASN A 85 -20.85 33.87 12.16
C ASN A 85 -21.33 33.16 13.43
N THR A 86 -20.49 33.19 14.45
CA THR A 86 -20.77 32.61 15.78
C THR A 86 -21.22 33.65 16.81
N SER A 87 -21.50 34.88 16.36
CA SER A 87 -21.85 35.99 17.25
C SER A 87 -23.16 35.71 17.99
N GLY A 88 -23.12 35.72 19.33
CA GLY A 88 -24.32 35.59 20.16
C GLY A 88 -24.73 34.15 20.48
N ILE A 89 -23.91 33.16 20.13
CA ILE A 89 -24.10 31.78 20.56
C ILE A 89 -23.68 31.65 22.03
N ASP A 90 -24.60 31.24 22.90
CA ASP A 90 -24.30 30.86 24.28
C ASP A 90 -24.36 29.33 24.41
N VAL A 91 -23.21 28.71 24.71
CA VAL A 91 -23.09 27.25 24.88
C VAL A 91 -24.00 26.72 25.98
N ALA A 92 -24.35 27.55 26.97
CA ALA A 92 -25.26 27.15 28.05
C ALA A 92 -26.68 26.82 27.57
N ASP A 93 -27.08 27.35 26.41
CA ASP A 93 -28.39 27.12 25.80
C ASP A 93 -28.38 25.95 24.79
N LEU A 94 -27.22 25.32 24.56
CA LEU A 94 -27.05 24.24 23.60
C LEU A 94 -26.95 22.87 24.28
N LEU A 95 -27.20 21.82 23.50
CA LEU A 95 -27.09 20.44 23.96
C LEU A 95 -25.73 19.87 23.55
N ALA A 96 -24.93 19.42 24.51
CA ALA A 96 -23.72 18.68 24.19
C ALA A 96 -24.07 17.40 23.42
N THR A 97 -23.32 17.11 22.37
CA THR A 97 -23.56 15.93 21.53
C THR A 97 -22.55 14.82 21.86
N SER A 98 -22.92 13.56 21.58
CA SER A 98 -22.05 12.39 21.69
C SER A 98 -21.49 11.95 20.33
N VAL A 99 -21.42 12.88 19.37
CA VAL A 99 -20.82 12.60 18.06
C VAL A 99 -19.35 12.26 18.23
N GLU A 100 -18.84 11.43 17.34
CA GLU A 100 -17.42 11.08 17.30
C GLU A 100 -16.71 12.04 16.34
N LEU A 101 -15.57 12.59 16.75
CA LEU A 101 -14.72 13.42 15.90
C LEU A 101 -13.51 12.59 15.51
N VAL A 102 -13.34 12.37 14.21
CA VAL A 102 -12.19 11.68 13.62
C VAL A 102 -11.38 12.69 12.82
N LEU A 103 -10.08 12.71 13.03
CA LEU A 103 -9.18 13.69 12.44
C LEU A 103 -8.23 13.00 11.48
N SER A 104 -8.14 13.51 10.26
CA SER A 104 -7.14 13.14 9.26
C SER A 104 -7.01 14.26 8.24
N ASP A 105 -5.97 14.24 7.42
CA ASP A 105 -5.80 15.16 6.29
C ASP A 105 -6.39 14.49 5.04
N TYR A 106 -7.71 14.65 4.82
CA TYR A 106 -8.45 13.90 3.79
C TYR A 106 -8.25 14.46 2.40
N ASN A 107 -8.04 15.77 2.25
CA ASN A 107 -7.74 16.38 0.95
C ASN A 107 -6.24 16.54 0.68
N VAL A 108 -5.38 16.14 1.63
CA VAL A 108 -3.93 16.03 1.49
C VAL A 108 -3.25 17.41 1.35
N ASP A 109 -3.81 18.44 1.97
CA ASP A 109 -3.33 19.82 1.87
C ASP A 109 -2.45 20.25 3.05
N ASP A 110 -1.95 19.29 3.85
CA ASP A 110 -1.14 19.50 5.07
C ASP A 110 -1.93 20.13 6.24
N HIS A 111 -3.27 20.17 6.14
CA HIS A 111 -4.16 20.58 7.22
C HIS A 111 -5.02 19.39 7.69
N GLN A 112 -5.19 19.26 9.00
CA GLN A 112 -6.09 18.27 9.59
C GLN A 112 -7.53 18.69 9.37
N ASP A 113 -8.26 17.83 8.67
CA ASP A 113 -9.70 17.85 8.49
C ASP A 113 -10.39 17.06 9.60
N MET A 114 -11.72 17.04 9.58
CA MET A 114 -12.51 16.39 10.60
C MET A 114 -13.75 15.71 10.03
N ILE A 115 -13.94 14.42 10.32
CA ILE A 115 -15.24 13.76 10.18
C ILE A 115 -16.00 13.87 11.50
N ILE A 116 -17.21 14.39 11.42
CA ILE A 116 -18.20 14.36 12.49
C ILE A 116 -19.09 13.14 12.24
N LYS A 117 -18.82 12.05 12.96
CA LYS A 117 -19.52 10.76 12.86
C LYS A 117 -20.71 10.68 13.82
N ASN A 118 -21.67 9.83 13.46
CA ASN A 118 -22.86 9.53 14.26
C ASN A 118 -23.71 10.78 14.51
N ILE A 119 -23.80 11.70 13.55
CA ILE A 119 -24.62 12.93 13.68
C ILE A 119 -26.08 12.59 13.95
N ASN A 120 -26.58 11.49 13.40
CA ASN A 120 -27.91 10.95 13.69
C ASN A 120 -28.18 10.59 15.15
N SER A 121 -27.14 10.48 15.97
CA SER A 121 -27.26 10.26 17.41
C SER A 121 -27.33 11.57 18.20
N ALA A 122 -27.05 12.72 17.56
CA ALA A 122 -27.11 14.02 18.20
C ALA A 122 -28.55 14.38 18.59
N PRO A 123 -28.75 15.08 19.73
CA PRO A 123 -30.09 15.46 20.18
C PRO A 123 -30.88 16.23 19.12
N ASN A 124 -32.08 15.74 18.83
CA ASN A 124 -33.05 16.33 17.90
C ASN A 124 -32.61 16.41 16.42
N ILE A 125 -31.54 15.72 16.04
CA ILE A 125 -31.10 15.57 14.64
C ILE A 125 -31.40 14.14 14.19
N SER A 126 -32.01 13.96 13.01
CA SER A 126 -32.32 12.62 12.49
C SER A 126 -32.33 12.51 10.95
N GLY A 127 -31.79 11.41 10.47
CA GLY A 127 -31.65 11.08 9.04
C GLY A 127 -30.66 11.98 8.29
N VAL A 128 -29.68 12.54 8.98
CA VAL A 128 -28.58 13.34 8.44
C VAL A 128 -27.33 12.48 8.31
N ASP A 129 -26.64 12.58 7.19
CA ASP A 129 -25.38 11.86 6.99
C ASP A 129 -24.24 12.44 7.84
N ASP A 130 -23.21 11.63 8.10
CA ASP A 130 -21.95 12.11 8.67
C ASP A 130 -21.36 13.21 7.77
N GLN A 131 -20.56 14.10 8.34
CA GLN A 131 -19.99 15.24 7.60
C GLN A 131 -18.47 15.23 7.69
N ILE A 132 -17.80 15.48 6.58
CA ILE A 132 -16.39 15.86 6.53
C ILE A 132 -16.32 17.39 6.49
N VAL A 133 -15.60 17.98 7.43
CA VAL A 133 -15.29 19.40 7.48
C VAL A 133 -13.83 19.59 7.10
N PHE A 134 -13.60 20.31 6.02
CA PHE A 134 -12.26 20.58 5.52
C PHE A 134 -11.70 21.84 6.15
N ALA A 135 -10.51 21.74 6.74
CA ALA A 135 -9.82 22.90 7.25
C ALA A 135 -9.49 23.87 6.10
N PRO A 136 -9.57 25.19 6.32
CA PRO A 136 -9.09 26.17 5.36
C PRO A 136 -7.57 26.07 5.31
N GLY A 137 -7.05 25.25 4.37
CA GLY A 137 -5.63 25.17 4.06
C GLY A 137 -5.15 26.43 3.33
N ASP A 138 -4.75 26.29 2.07
CA ASP A 138 -4.48 27.44 1.18
C ASP A 138 -5.77 28.20 0.80
N SER A 139 -6.93 27.59 1.07
CA SER A 139 -8.24 28.22 0.98
C SER A 139 -8.51 29.13 2.19
N SER A 140 -9.25 30.22 1.97
CA SER A 140 -9.77 31.07 3.06
C SER A 140 -11.13 30.61 3.60
N VAL A 141 -11.67 29.50 3.09
CA VAL A 141 -13.06 29.09 3.31
C VAL A 141 -13.11 27.65 3.83
N LEU A 142 -13.77 27.48 4.99
CA LEU A 142 -14.21 26.18 5.50
C LEU A 142 -15.24 25.56 4.56
N SER A 143 -15.04 24.29 4.22
CA SER A 143 -15.98 23.52 3.39
C SER A 143 -16.53 22.33 4.18
N VAL A 144 -17.72 21.88 3.80
CA VAL A 144 -18.37 20.70 4.39
C VAL A 144 -18.87 19.78 3.29
N LYS A 145 -18.66 18.48 3.45
CA LYS A 145 -19.11 17.43 2.53
C LYS A 145 -19.86 16.35 3.29
N ALA A 146 -21.05 16.01 2.82
CA ALA A 146 -21.81 14.89 3.35
C ALA A 146 -21.20 13.54 2.93
N VAL A 147 -21.11 12.60 3.87
CA VAL A 147 -20.75 11.19 3.64
C VAL A 147 -22.01 10.41 3.28
N ASP A 148 -22.62 10.80 2.16
CA ASP A 148 -23.86 10.23 1.63
C ASP A 148 -23.64 8.85 0.97
N GLU A 149 -24.72 8.22 0.46
CA GLU A 149 -24.66 6.92 -0.21
C GLU A 149 -23.75 6.94 -1.45
N SER A 150 -23.74 8.03 -2.21
CA SER A 150 -22.92 8.16 -3.42
C SER A 150 -21.43 8.23 -3.07
N PHE A 151 -21.09 9.01 -2.04
CA PHE A 151 -19.73 9.13 -1.50
C PHE A 151 -19.24 7.79 -0.95
N ARG A 152 -20.06 7.10 -0.15
CA ARG A 152 -19.72 5.76 0.38
C ARG A 152 -19.49 4.77 -0.74
N LYS A 153 -20.41 4.72 -1.71
CA LYS A 153 -20.30 3.84 -2.87
C LYS A 153 -19.03 4.10 -3.70
N PHE A 154 -18.66 5.37 -3.91
CA PHE A 154 -17.41 5.73 -4.58
C PHE A 154 -16.20 5.07 -3.92
N PHE A 155 -16.01 5.30 -2.62
CA PHE A 155 -14.87 4.76 -1.89
C PHE A 155 -14.94 3.24 -1.79
N GLU A 156 -16.13 2.66 -1.56
CA GLU A 156 -16.31 1.21 -1.52
C GLU A 156 -15.92 0.52 -2.82
N GLU A 157 -16.30 1.06 -3.97
CA GLU A 157 -15.95 0.47 -5.27
C GLU A 157 -14.47 0.65 -5.60
N VAL A 158 -13.87 1.78 -5.22
CA VAL A 158 -12.41 1.98 -5.28
C VAL A 158 -11.70 0.93 -4.41
N TYR A 159 -12.22 0.65 -3.21
CA TYR A 159 -11.70 -0.42 -2.33
C TYR A 159 -11.86 -1.81 -2.94
N GLN A 160 -13.00 -2.14 -3.52
CA GLN A 160 -13.17 -3.44 -4.17
C GLN A 160 -12.21 -3.62 -5.35
N TRP A 161 -11.95 -2.56 -6.11
CA TRP A 161 -10.94 -2.57 -7.15
C TRP A 161 -9.50 -2.68 -6.60
N ILE A 162 -9.22 -2.03 -5.47
CA ILE A 162 -7.96 -2.19 -4.73
C ILE A 162 -7.70 -3.67 -4.42
N GLN A 163 -8.74 -4.39 -3.98
CA GLN A 163 -8.64 -5.82 -3.66
C GLN A 163 -8.55 -6.70 -4.92
N ASN A 164 -9.21 -6.30 -5.99
CA ASN A 164 -9.26 -7.01 -7.25
C ASN A 164 -9.27 -6.05 -8.45
N PRO A 165 -8.16 -5.91 -9.19
CA PRO A 165 -8.08 -4.99 -10.34
C PRO A 165 -9.10 -5.27 -11.45
N ASN A 166 -9.70 -6.46 -11.50
CA ASN A 166 -10.75 -6.82 -12.45
C ASN A 166 -12.18 -6.63 -11.87
N TYR A 167 -12.33 -6.08 -10.66
CA TYR A 167 -13.61 -5.97 -9.94
C TYR A 167 -14.75 -5.47 -10.83
N PHE A 168 -14.57 -4.32 -11.48
CA PHE A 168 -15.60 -3.74 -12.35
C PHE A 168 -15.94 -4.66 -13.52
N HIS A 169 -14.94 -5.28 -14.15
CA HIS A 169 -15.13 -6.16 -15.31
C HIS A 169 -15.85 -7.47 -14.93
N GLU A 170 -15.44 -8.08 -13.81
CA GLU A 170 -16.00 -9.34 -13.32
C GLU A 170 -17.42 -9.18 -12.76
N ASN A 171 -17.76 -7.98 -12.29
CA ASN A 171 -19.07 -7.69 -11.71
C ASN A 171 -19.99 -6.88 -12.62
N ALA A 172 -19.56 -6.47 -13.83
CA ALA A 172 -20.42 -5.76 -14.79
C ALA A 172 -21.51 -6.67 -15.37
N ASP A 173 -22.64 -6.09 -15.74
CA ASP A 173 -23.72 -6.86 -16.37
C ASP A 173 -23.41 -7.09 -17.85
N PRO A 174 -23.56 -8.31 -18.40
CA PRO A 174 -23.31 -8.56 -19.81
C PRO A 174 -24.36 -7.85 -20.68
N VAL A 175 -23.90 -7.11 -21.68
CA VAL A 175 -24.77 -6.57 -22.73
C VAL A 175 -24.97 -7.66 -23.77
N ILE A 176 -26.18 -8.21 -23.81
CA ILE A 176 -26.57 -9.28 -24.74
C ILE A 176 -27.37 -8.64 -25.87
N GLU A 177 -26.86 -8.77 -27.09
CA GLU A 177 -27.58 -8.36 -28.30
C GLU A 177 -27.81 -9.55 -29.21
N ASN A 178 -28.92 -9.48 -29.94
CA ASN A 178 -29.21 -10.46 -30.97
C ASN A 178 -28.38 -10.12 -32.21
N GLN A 179 -27.45 -11.00 -32.59
CA GLN A 179 -26.67 -10.82 -33.81
C GLN A 179 -27.06 -11.84 -34.86
N THR A 180 -27.19 -11.35 -36.09
CA THR A 180 -27.41 -12.19 -37.27
C THR A 180 -26.07 -12.67 -37.81
N PHE A 181 -25.85 -13.97 -37.72
CA PHE A 181 -24.69 -14.62 -38.33
C PHE A 181 -25.05 -15.12 -39.72
N THR A 182 -24.07 -15.14 -40.61
CA THR A 182 -24.23 -15.67 -41.97
C THR A 182 -23.09 -16.63 -42.27
N LYS A 183 -23.43 -17.86 -42.68
CA LYS A 183 -22.45 -18.87 -43.07
C LYS A 183 -22.82 -19.45 -44.42
N LEU A 184 -21.83 -19.52 -45.31
CA LEU A 184 -21.94 -20.27 -46.56
C LEU A 184 -21.53 -21.71 -46.28
N LEU A 185 -22.43 -22.65 -46.49
CA LEU A 185 -22.09 -24.07 -46.47
C LEU A 185 -22.24 -24.63 -47.88
N PHE A 186 -21.28 -25.47 -48.27
CA PHE A 186 -21.35 -26.22 -49.51
C PHE A 186 -22.16 -27.48 -49.24
N VAL A 187 -23.41 -27.52 -49.74
CA VAL A 187 -24.36 -28.59 -49.45
C VAL A 187 -24.85 -29.21 -50.75
N PRO A 188 -25.28 -30.49 -50.74
CA PRO A 188 -26.01 -31.07 -51.85
C PRO A 188 -27.21 -30.18 -52.21
N GLU A 189 -27.36 -29.82 -53.49
CA GLU A 189 -28.51 -29.03 -53.97
C GLU A 189 -29.54 -29.94 -54.65
N TYR A 190 -29.08 -30.86 -55.51
CA TYR A 190 -29.95 -31.81 -56.20
C TYR A 190 -29.19 -33.06 -56.68
N CYS A 191 -29.95 -34.06 -57.11
CA CYS A 191 -29.43 -35.33 -57.60
C CYS A 191 -29.60 -35.45 -59.13
N GLY A 192 -28.50 -35.65 -59.83
CA GLY A 192 -28.37 -35.57 -61.27
C GLY A 192 -29.00 -36.76 -62.00
N PHE A 193 -30.26 -36.58 -62.41
CA PHE A 193 -30.83 -36.94 -63.72
C PHE A 193 -31.97 -35.98 -64.17
N ALA A 194 -32.32 -34.98 -63.35
CA ALA A 194 -33.39 -34.04 -63.65
C ALA A 194 -33.04 -33.12 -64.82
N THR A 195 -33.98 -32.94 -65.73
CA THR A 195 -33.88 -31.94 -66.80
C THR A 195 -34.08 -30.53 -66.24
N GLU A 196 -33.59 -29.50 -66.94
CA GLU A 196 -33.72 -28.08 -66.55
C GLU A 196 -35.19 -27.67 -66.31
N ALA A 197 -36.15 -28.34 -66.98
CA ALA A 197 -37.59 -28.13 -66.81
C ALA A 197 -38.16 -28.75 -65.52
N GLU A 198 -37.57 -29.84 -65.01
CA GLU A 198 -37.98 -30.49 -63.76
C GLU A 198 -37.41 -29.74 -62.54
N MET A 199 -36.21 -29.15 -62.68
CA MET A 199 -35.60 -28.26 -61.69
C MET A 199 -36.47 -27.00 -61.45
N ALA A 200 -37.01 -26.40 -62.50
CA ALA A 200 -37.86 -25.20 -62.40
C ALA A 200 -39.21 -25.45 -61.67
N ALA A 201 -39.66 -26.71 -61.58
CA ALA A 201 -40.93 -27.08 -60.94
C ALA A 201 -40.82 -27.27 -59.41
N LEU A 202 -39.62 -27.49 -58.88
CA LEU A 202 -39.38 -27.69 -57.45
C LEU A 202 -39.31 -26.37 -56.65
N GLY A 203 -39.23 -25.23 -57.35
CA GLY A 203 -39.04 -23.92 -56.74
C GLY A 203 -37.63 -23.74 -56.16
N PRO A 204 -37.17 -22.49 -55.95
CA PRO A 204 -35.97 -22.29 -55.12
C PRO A 204 -36.22 -22.93 -53.76
N LEU A 205 -35.23 -23.65 -53.22
CA LEU A 205 -35.24 -23.98 -51.81
C LEU A 205 -35.23 -22.63 -51.07
N ASP A 206 -36.37 -22.26 -50.50
CA ASP A 206 -36.47 -21.04 -49.70
C ASP A 206 -35.38 -21.10 -48.61
N PRO A 207 -34.75 -19.95 -48.27
CA PRO A 207 -33.79 -19.91 -47.18
C PRO A 207 -34.48 -20.44 -45.92
N VAL A 208 -34.05 -21.59 -45.45
CA VAL A 208 -34.52 -22.17 -44.19
C VAL A 208 -33.94 -21.30 -43.07
N GLU A 209 -34.80 -20.68 -42.27
CA GLU A 209 -34.40 -19.99 -41.04
C GLU A 209 -34.10 -21.04 -39.95
N TRP A 210 -32.97 -20.89 -39.26
CA TRP A 210 -32.52 -21.79 -38.20
C TRP A 210 -32.35 -21.02 -36.90
N ASP A 211 -32.68 -21.67 -35.78
CA ASP A 211 -32.55 -21.10 -34.43
C ASP A 211 -31.12 -21.20 -33.85
N SER A 212 -30.18 -21.82 -34.58
CA SER A 212 -28.77 -21.98 -34.18
C SER A 212 -27.87 -22.31 -35.41
N GLU A 213 -26.55 -22.28 -35.24
CA GLU A 213 -25.59 -22.57 -36.32
C GLU A 213 -25.81 -23.98 -36.91
N PRO A 214 -26.20 -24.12 -38.20
CA PRO A 214 -26.43 -25.43 -38.79
C PRO A 214 -25.12 -26.17 -39.06
N THR A 215 -25.06 -27.45 -38.70
CA THR A 215 -23.91 -28.29 -39.01
C THR A 215 -24.06 -29.00 -40.36
N VAL A 216 -22.96 -29.25 -41.07
CA VAL A 216 -22.97 -30.03 -42.32
C VAL A 216 -23.61 -31.40 -42.12
N ALA A 217 -23.46 -31.98 -40.92
CA ALA A 217 -24.03 -33.28 -40.55
C ALA A 217 -25.57 -33.26 -40.40
N GLU A 218 -26.19 -32.12 -40.15
CA GLU A 218 -27.66 -32.00 -40.05
C GLU A 218 -28.32 -31.80 -41.42
N VAL A 219 -27.64 -31.10 -42.33
CA VAL A 219 -28.19 -30.78 -43.67
C VAL A 219 -27.98 -31.92 -44.67
N THR A 220 -26.86 -32.64 -44.56
CA THR A 220 -26.49 -33.68 -45.55
C THR A 220 -27.41 -34.92 -45.55
N PRO A 221 -27.87 -35.48 -44.41
CA PRO A 221 -28.66 -36.71 -44.40
C PRO A 221 -30.05 -36.56 -44.99
N LEU A 222 -30.67 -35.38 -44.87
CA LEU A 222 -32.03 -35.12 -45.35
C LEU A 222 -32.12 -35.23 -46.88
N LEU A 223 -31.18 -34.62 -47.61
CA LEU A 223 -31.19 -34.68 -49.08
C LEU A 223 -30.70 -36.03 -49.61
N LEU A 224 -29.68 -36.62 -48.98
CA LEU A 224 -29.14 -37.91 -49.39
C LEU A 224 -30.16 -39.04 -49.20
N ALA A 225 -30.96 -38.99 -48.14
CA ALA A 225 -32.05 -39.94 -47.91
C ALA A 225 -33.18 -39.81 -48.96
N VAL A 226 -33.57 -38.58 -49.32
CA VAL A 226 -34.59 -38.32 -50.35
C VAL A 226 -34.09 -38.78 -51.73
N CYS A 227 -32.85 -38.44 -52.10
CA CYS A 227 -32.28 -38.87 -53.37
C CYS A 227 -32.14 -40.38 -53.49
N THR A 228 -31.73 -41.04 -52.41
CA THR A 228 -31.64 -42.50 -52.37
C THR A 228 -33.01 -43.15 -52.47
N ALA A 229 -34.05 -42.56 -51.85
CA ALA A 229 -35.42 -43.05 -51.95
C ALA A 229 -36.02 -42.90 -53.36
N ILE A 230 -35.66 -41.84 -54.10
CA ILE A 230 -36.21 -41.56 -55.44
C ILE A 230 -35.43 -42.26 -56.55
N TYR A 231 -34.09 -42.22 -56.52
CA TYR A 231 -33.22 -42.65 -57.62
C TYR A 231 -32.41 -43.93 -57.32
N GLY A 232 -32.57 -44.53 -56.13
CA GLY A 232 -31.81 -45.69 -55.71
C GLY A 232 -30.34 -45.35 -55.42
N THR A 233 -29.39 -46.24 -55.74
CA THR A 233 -27.97 -46.06 -55.39
C THR A 233 -27.11 -45.41 -56.47
N ASN A 234 -27.66 -45.07 -57.64
CA ASN A 234 -26.91 -44.54 -58.78
C ASN A 234 -27.41 -43.14 -59.14
N TYR A 235 -26.88 -42.12 -58.48
CA TYR A 235 -27.12 -40.71 -58.81
C TYR A 235 -25.83 -39.91 -58.60
N ASN A 236 -25.65 -38.83 -59.36
CA ASN A 236 -24.61 -37.84 -59.08
C ASN A 236 -25.19 -36.77 -58.16
N VAL A 237 -24.46 -36.35 -57.14
CA VAL A 237 -24.89 -35.22 -56.30
C VAL A 237 -24.24 -33.96 -56.83
N HIS A 238 -25.04 -32.96 -57.18
CA HIS A 238 -24.56 -31.60 -57.39
C HIS A 238 -24.58 -30.86 -56.07
N TYR A 239 -23.52 -30.09 -55.82
CA TYR A 239 -23.35 -29.30 -54.62
C TYR A 239 -23.33 -27.83 -55.02
N ASP A 240 -23.99 -26.99 -54.22
CA ASP A 240 -23.92 -25.54 -54.34
C ASP A 240 -23.75 -24.89 -52.97
N PHE A 241 -23.40 -23.61 -52.96
CA PHE A 241 -23.28 -22.82 -51.75
C PHE A 241 -24.65 -22.31 -51.32
N VAL A 242 -25.14 -22.82 -50.19
CA VAL A 242 -26.33 -22.27 -49.53
C VAL A 242 -25.89 -21.31 -48.44
N THR A 243 -26.50 -20.13 -48.42
CA THR A 243 -26.27 -19.13 -47.37
C THR A 243 -27.25 -19.38 -46.23
N PHE A 244 -26.72 -19.72 -45.07
CA PHE A 244 -27.47 -19.87 -43.84
C PHE A 244 -27.40 -18.58 -43.04
N ARG A 245 -28.55 -18.15 -42.51
CA ARG A 245 -28.65 -17.06 -41.55
C ARG A 245 -29.30 -17.59 -40.28
N TRP A 246 -28.70 -17.28 -39.15
CA TRP A 246 -29.28 -17.54 -37.85
C TRP A 246 -29.04 -16.34 -36.95
N GLU A 247 -29.86 -16.25 -35.92
CA GLU A 247 -29.77 -15.23 -34.89
C GLU A 247 -29.27 -15.89 -33.61
N GLU A 248 -28.25 -15.30 -32.99
CA GLU A 248 -27.72 -15.78 -31.73
C GLU A 248 -27.56 -14.60 -30.77
N LEU A 249 -28.01 -14.82 -29.53
CA LEU A 249 -27.77 -13.90 -28.43
C LEU A 249 -26.30 -13.98 -28.07
N VAL A 250 -25.55 -12.95 -28.45
CA VAL A 250 -24.12 -12.85 -28.14
C VAL A 250 -23.87 -11.69 -27.19
N GLN A 251 -22.91 -11.89 -26.30
CA GLN A 251 -22.41 -10.82 -25.46
C GLN A 251 -21.58 -9.88 -26.32
N VAL A 252 -22.06 -8.64 -26.51
CA VAL A 252 -21.40 -7.61 -27.32
C VAL A 252 -20.60 -6.62 -26.46
N GLY A 253 -20.78 -6.66 -25.14
CA GLY A 253 -20.09 -5.76 -24.22
C GLY A 253 -20.45 -6.01 -22.76
N LEU A 254 -20.08 -5.04 -21.92
CA LEU A 254 -20.36 -5.00 -20.50
C LEU A 254 -20.99 -3.64 -20.15
N ASP A 255 -22.02 -3.67 -19.31
CA ASP A 255 -22.69 -2.49 -18.77
C ASP A 255 -22.14 -2.15 -17.38
N TYR A 256 -21.51 -0.99 -17.31
CA TYR A 256 -20.92 -0.43 -16.10
C TYR A 256 -21.80 0.62 -15.42
N SER A 257 -23.02 0.87 -15.92
CA SER A 257 -23.90 1.95 -15.46
C SER A 257 -24.35 1.80 -14.00
N LYS A 258 -24.30 0.58 -13.45
CA LYS A 258 -24.61 0.32 -12.05
C LYS A 258 -23.51 0.75 -11.07
N PHE A 259 -22.28 0.97 -11.54
CA PHE A 259 -21.16 1.42 -10.72
C PHE A 259 -21.13 2.95 -10.61
N ASN A 260 -20.43 3.45 -9.60
CA ASN A 260 -20.04 4.85 -9.52
C ASN A 260 -19.04 5.15 -10.65
N GLN A 261 -19.41 6.09 -11.53
CA GLN A 261 -18.60 6.40 -12.72
C GLN A 261 -17.29 7.12 -12.38
N ASP A 262 -17.29 7.93 -11.32
CA ASP A 262 -16.10 8.59 -10.82
C ASP A 262 -15.13 7.56 -10.23
N ALA A 263 -15.64 6.50 -9.58
CA ALA A 263 -14.81 5.42 -9.08
C ALA A 263 -14.06 4.73 -10.24
N ILE A 264 -14.78 4.29 -11.29
CA ILE A 264 -14.17 3.70 -12.49
C ILE A 264 -13.09 4.64 -13.07
N ALA A 265 -13.44 5.91 -13.30
CA ALA A 265 -12.53 6.89 -13.86
C ALA A 265 -11.28 7.12 -12.98
N LEU A 266 -11.45 7.14 -11.65
CA LEU A 266 -10.31 7.26 -10.73
C LEU A 266 -9.41 6.03 -10.86
N THR A 267 -10.00 4.83 -10.88
CA THR A 267 -9.23 3.59 -10.98
C THR A 267 -8.45 3.46 -12.29
N ASP A 268 -9.00 3.94 -13.40
CA ASP A 268 -8.29 4.00 -14.69
C ASP A 268 -7.04 4.89 -14.61
N ASN A 269 -7.14 6.06 -13.98
CA ASN A 269 -5.99 6.94 -13.79
C ASN A 269 -4.99 6.37 -12.77
N LEU A 270 -5.48 5.80 -11.68
CA LEU A 270 -4.66 5.14 -10.66
C LEU A 270 -3.87 3.97 -11.24
N ALA A 271 -4.46 3.16 -12.12
CA ALA A 271 -3.78 2.04 -12.77
C ALA A 271 -2.54 2.50 -13.58
N ILE A 272 -2.63 3.66 -14.23
CA ILE A 272 -1.53 4.23 -15.02
C ILE A 272 -0.39 4.70 -14.12
N VAL A 273 -0.69 5.48 -13.07
CA VAL A 273 0.33 6.01 -12.16
C VAL A 273 0.96 4.90 -11.32
N GLN A 274 0.19 3.86 -10.98
CA GLN A 274 0.70 2.66 -10.30
C GLN A 274 1.69 1.88 -11.16
N ALA A 275 1.45 1.74 -12.46
CA ALA A 275 2.39 1.10 -13.36
C ALA A 275 3.75 1.83 -13.41
N ASN A 276 3.75 3.13 -13.14
CA ASN A 276 4.95 3.98 -13.06
C ASN A 276 5.46 4.19 -11.62
N ASN A 277 4.74 3.67 -10.62
CA ASN A 277 4.96 3.90 -9.19
C ASN A 277 4.97 5.39 -8.77
N ALA A 278 4.42 6.31 -9.58
CA ALA A 278 4.56 7.75 -9.37
C ALA A 278 3.39 8.56 -9.97
N ILE A 279 2.94 9.60 -9.26
CA ILE A 279 2.05 10.67 -9.77
C ILE A 279 2.88 11.90 -10.09
N ASP A 280 3.41 11.97 -11.31
CA ASP A 280 4.05 13.18 -11.80
C ASP A 280 3.00 14.28 -12.03
N ALA A 281 3.14 15.41 -11.35
CA ALA A 281 2.20 16.52 -11.49
C ALA A 281 2.11 17.03 -12.94
N GLN A 282 0.96 17.61 -13.27
CA GLN A 282 0.62 18.13 -14.60
C GLN A 282 0.56 17.07 -15.71
N THR A 283 0.76 15.78 -15.39
CA THR A 283 0.45 14.69 -16.32
C THR A 283 -1.06 14.46 -16.39
N GLN A 284 -1.54 13.90 -17.51
CA GLN A 284 -2.96 13.62 -17.68
C GLN A 284 -3.53 12.71 -16.57
N PRO A 285 -2.85 11.64 -16.12
CA PRO A 285 -3.30 10.85 -14.98
C PRO A 285 -3.38 11.65 -13.68
N ALA A 286 -2.38 12.50 -13.39
CA ALA A 286 -2.39 13.33 -12.18
C ALA A 286 -3.55 14.34 -12.16
N ILE A 287 -3.79 15.01 -13.30
CA ILE A 287 -4.92 15.94 -13.46
C ILE A 287 -6.25 15.20 -13.32
N GLY A 288 -6.37 14.01 -13.93
CA GLY A 288 -7.58 13.19 -13.83
C GLY A 288 -7.88 12.78 -12.38
N ILE A 289 -6.87 12.31 -11.65
CA ILE A 289 -6.98 11.96 -10.22
C ILE A 289 -7.45 13.18 -9.41
N ALA A 290 -6.80 14.32 -9.60
CA ALA A 290 -7.12 15.55 -8.89
C ALA A 290 -8.57 15.97 -9.13
N GLN A 291 -8.99 16.10 -10.40
CA GLN A 291 -10.33 16.57 -10.75
C GLN A 291 -11.44 15.65 -10.25
N ILE A 292 -11.23 14.33 -10.29
CA ILE A 292 -12.21 13.36 -9.80
C ILE A 292 -12.35 13.46 -8.28
N LEU A 293 -11.22 13.44 -7.55
CA LEU A 293 -11.24 13.56 -6.09
C LEU A 293 -11.79 14.93 -5.66
N GLN A 294 -11.43 16.02 -6.34
CA GLN A 294 -12.01 17.34 -6.09
C GLN A 294 -13.52 17.37 -6.34
N GLY A 295 -14.02 16.68 -7.36
CA GLY A 295 -15.46 16.53 -7.60
C GLY A 295 -16.17 15.77 -6.48
N VAL A 296 -15.54 14.73 -5.96
CA VAL A 296 -16.08 13.91 -4.86
C VAL A 296 -16.05 14.67 -3.55
N PHE A 297 -14.92 15.27 -3.17
CA PHE A 297 -14.75 15.97 -1.90
C PHE A 297 -15.34 17.39 -1.90
N GLY A 298 -15.42 18.04 -3.06
CA GLY A 298 -15.85 19.43 -3.20
C GLY A 298 -14.80 20.47 -2.79
N VAL A 299 -13.55 20.05 -2.60
CA VAL A 299 -12.41 20.90 -2.24
C VAL A 299 -11.20 20.54 -3.08
N GLU A 300 -10.24 21.45 -3.15
CA GLU A 300 -8.96 21.23 -3.83
C GLU A 300 -8.17 20.09 -3.16
N ILE A 301 -7.51 19.27 -3.98
CA ILE A 301 -6.72 18.12 -3.53
C ILE A 301 -5.24 18.43 -3.65
N MET A 302 -4.48 18.10 -2.61
CA MET A 302 -3.05 18.38 -2.49
C MET A 302 -2.69 19.85 -2.73
N GLY A 303 -3.53 20.81 -2.30
CA GLY A 303 -3.32 22.24 -2.58
C GLY A 303 -3.09 22.53 -4.07
N GLY A 304 -3.71 21.73 -4.95
CA GLY A 304 -3.65 21.91 -6.39
C GLY A 304 -2.34 21.44 -7.03
N VAL A 305 -1.42 20.85 -6.25
CA VAL A 305 -0.10 20.40 -6.73
C VAL A 305 -0.19 19.49 -7.95
N LEU A 306 -1.14 18.55 -7.97
CA LEU A 306 -1.29 17.60 -9.06
C LEU A 306 -1.63 18.27 -10.40
N GLU A 307 -2.36 19.40 -10.36
CA GLU A 307 -2.78 20.14 -11.55
C GLU A 307 -1.80 21.26 -11.91
N ASN A 308 -1.30 21.97 -10.90
CA ASN A 308 -0.53 23.21 -11.06
C ASN A 308 0.99 22.96 -11.04
N GLY A 309 1.44 21.81 -10.55
CA GLY A 309 2.87 21.48 -10.44
C GLY A 309 3.61 22.24 -9.34
N GLU A 310 2.88 22.83 -8.40
CA GLU A 310 3.45 23.49 -7.23
C GLU A 310 4.07 22.46 -6.25
N ILE A 311 4.64 22.95 -5.15
CA ILE A 311 5.28 22.12 -4.13
C ILE A 311 4.64 22.51 -2.79
N LEU A 312 4.03 21.54 -2.11
CA LEU A 312 3.51 21.75 -0.74
C LEU A 312 4.67 21.91 0.26
N ASP A 313 4.41 22.55 1.40
CA ASP A 313 5.40 22.65 2.50
C ASP A 313 5.97 21.26 2.88
N ILE A 314 5.10 20.24 2.92
CA ILE A 314 5.47 18.85 3.21
C ILE A 314 6.37 18.21 2.14
N GLU A 315 6.34 18.73 0.90
CA GLU A 315 7.17 18.27 -0.22
C GLU A 315 8.54 18.96 -0.27
N ALA A 316 8.75 20.04 0.51
CA ALA A 316 9.88 20.95 0.35
C ALA A 316 11.26 20.29 0.51
N ASN A 317 11.36 19.23 1.33
CA ASN A 317 12.60 18.50 1.55
C ASN A 317 12.69 17.20 0.74
N ILE A 318 11.65 16.83 0.00
CA ILE A 318 11.65 15.60 -0.81
C ILE A 318 12.49 15.84 -2.08
N PRO A 319 13.47 14.96 -2.39
CA PRO A 319 14.22 15.09 -3.63
C PRO A 319 13.29 15.08 -4.84
N SER A 320 13.54 15.95 -5.82
CA SER A 320 12.63 16.14 -6.95
C SER A 320 12.34 14.87 -7.76
N GLY A 321 13.29 13.93 -7.79
CA GLY A 321 13.13 12.63 -8.44
C GLY A 321 12.27 11.63 -7.67
N LEU A 322 11.79 11.98 -6.47
CA LEU A 322 10.93 11.15 -5.61
C LEU A 322 9.55 11.78 -5.36
N LEU A 323 9.29 12.98 -5.91
CA LEU A 323 8.05 13.71 -5.67
C LEU A 323 6.84 12.94 -6.21
N GLY A 324 6.97 12.27 -7.36
CA GLY A 324 5.86 11.52 -7.93
C GLY A 324 5.43 10.35 -7.05
N GLU A 325 6.39 9.62 -6.48
CA GLU A 325 6.17 8.52 -5.55
C GLU A 325 5.55 9.01 -4.25
N PHE A 326 6.06 10.12 -3.71
CA PHE A 326 5.49 10.76 -2.52
C PHE A 326 4.03 11.20 -2.75
N ARG A 327 3.72 11.77 -3.91
CA ARG A 327 2.35 12.17 -4.27
C ARG A 327 1.43 10.97 -4.41
N LEU A 328 1.90 9.89 -5.04
CA LEU A 328 1.16 8.63 -5.13
C LEU A 328 0.80 8.08 -3.76
N TYR A 329 1.77 8.07 -2.84
CA TYR A 329 1.55 7.72 -1.43
C TYR A 329 0.41 8.56 -0.87
N ARG A 330 0.49 9.88 -1.00
CA ARG A 330 -0.35 10.79 -0.20
C ARG A 330 -1.80 10.77 -0.66
N VAL A 331 -2.03 10.61 -1.97
CA VAL A 331 -3.38 10.38 -2.52
C VAL A 331 -3.98 9.07 -2.00
N LEU A 332 -3.19 7.98 -1.98
CA LEU A 332 -3.70 6.67 -1.56
C LEU A 332 -3.92 6.61 -0.04
N ASP A 333 -3.09 7.32 0.73
CA ASP A 333 -3.25 7.58 2.17
C ASP A 333 -4.56 8.26 2.52
N SER A 334 -4.93 9.29 1.77
CA SER A 334 -6.22 9.95 1.90
C SER A 334 -7.39 9.00 1.57
N ILE A 335 -7.31 8.25 0.46
CA ILE A 335 -8.37 7.32 0.06
C ILE A 335 -8.61 6.26 1.12
N GLY A 336 -7.53 5.68 1.64
CA GLY A 336 -7.64 4.73 2.73
C GLY A 336 -8.21 5.37 4.01
N SER A 337 -7.87 6.63 4.30
CA SER A 337 -8.22 7.29 5.57
C SER A 337 -9.72 7.45 5.61
N VAL A 338 -10.26 7.96 4.50
CA VAL A 338 -11.70 8.04 4.29
C VAL A 338 -12.33 6.66 4.44
N LEU A 339 -11.82 5.63 3.75
CA LEU A 339 -12.37 4.27 3.82
C LEU A 339 -12.43 3.71 5.24
N LYS A 340 -11.34 3.86 5.99
CA LYS A 340 -11.24 3.42 7.38
C LYS A 340 -12.28 4.11 8.25
N ASP A 341 -12.41 5.42 8.10
CA ASP A 341 -13.23 6.24 8.99
C ASP A 341 -14.72 6.15 8.66
N ILE A 342 -15.07 5.85 7.39
CA ILE A 342 -16.46 5.63 6.96
C ILE A 342 -16.91 4.16 7.07
N ARG A 343 -15.98 3.19 7.22
CA ARG A 343 -16.29 1.76 7.36
C ARG A 343 -15.48 1.05 8.46
N GLU A 344 -16.14 0.83 9.59
CA GLU A 344 -15.57 0.08 10.72
C GLU A 344 -15.32 -1.41 10.41
N ASP A 345 -16.09 -2.02 9.50
CA ASP A 345 -16.04 -3.46 9.22
C ASP A 345 -14.86 -3.89 8.35
N ILE A 346 -14.22 -2.95 7.63
CA ILE A 346 -12.99 -3.19 6.86
C ILE A 346 -11.77 -2.48 7.45
N SER A 347 -11.94 -1.70 8.52
CA SER A 347 -10.86 -0.89 9.12
C SER A 347 -9.59 -1.69 9.40
N GLN A 348 -9.68 -2.94 9.86
CA GLN A 348 -8.49 -3.74 10.15
C GLN A 348 -7.73 -4.16 8.89
N GLU A 349 -8.45 -4.59 7.85
CA GLU A 349 -7.83 -5.02 6.60
C GLU A 349 -7.23 -3.83 5.86
N VAL A 350 -7.97 -2.72 5.83
CA VAL A 350 -7.51 -1.42 5.39
C VAL A 350 -6.25 -1.06 6.19
N ASP A 351 -6.26 -1.05 7.52
CA ASP A 351 -5.05 -0.76 8.32
C ASP A 351 -3.83 -1.61 7.94
N LEU A 352 -4.00 -2.91 7.68
CA LEU A 352 -2.90 -3.79 7.27
C LEU A 352 -2.35 -3.48 5.88
N VAL A 353 -3.25 -3.22 4.92
CA VAL A 353 -2.92 -2.78 3.55
C VAL A 353 -2.05 -1.53 3.58
N LEU A 354 -2.50 -0.59 4.37
CA LEU A 354 -1.99 0.75 4.50
C LEU A 354 -0.63 0.73 5.20
N LEU A 355 -0.48 -0.17 6.17
CA LEU A 355 0.76 -0.40 6.89
C LEU A 355 1.83 -1.11 6.07
N GLU A 356 1.46 -2.10 5.26
CA GLU A 356 2.41 -2.81 4.39
C GLU A 356 3.07 -1.83 3.42
N ALA A 357 2.25 -0.96 2.85
CA ALA A 357 2.73 0.08 1.98
C ALA A 357 3.73 1.01 2.66
N ARG A 358 3.47 1.39 3.93
CA ARG A 358 4.41 2.17 4.77
C ARG A 358 5.79 1.62 4.76
N TYR A 359 5.91 0.33 4.94
CA TYR A 359 7.20 -0.34 4.91
C TYR A 359 7.81 -0.32 3.49
N ARG A 360 7.01 -0.43 2.43
CA ARG A 360 7.49 -0.31 1.03
C ARG A 360 7.99 1.09 0.67
N THR A 361 7.38 2.17 1.16
CA THR A 361 7.92 3.52 0.94
C THR A 361 9.18 3.77 1.76
N ILE A 362 9.24 3.25 2.98
CA ILE A 362 10.47 3.31 3.78
C ILE A 362 11.61 2.58 3.08
N GLN A 363 11.34 1.41 2.51
CA GLN A 363 12.28 0.70 1.64
C GLN A 363 12.73 1.59 0.47
N TYR A 364 11.79 2.20 -0.24
CA TYR A 364 12.08 3.06 -1.38
C TYR A 364 12.98 4.25 -0.99
N TYR A 365 12.62 4.95 0.08
CA TYR A 365 13.41 6.08 0.57
C TYR A 365 14.78 5.70 1.07
N GLY A 366 14.92 4.58 1.79
CA GLY A 366 16.23 4.08 2.17
C GLY A 366 17.11 3.86 0.93
N THR A 367 16.54 3.31 -0.14
CA THR A 367 17.26 3.13 -1.42
C THR A 367 17.69 4.48 -2.00
N ALA A 368 16.80 5.47 -2.00
CA ALA A 368 17.08 6.81 -2.53
C ALA A 368 18.10 7.60 -1.68
N MET A 369 18.20 7.31 -0.39
CA MET A 369 19.23 7.84 0.52
C MET A 369 20.59 7.16 0.32
N GLY A 370 20.68 6.14 -0.53
CA GLY A 370 21.90 5.39 -0.80
C GLY A 370 22.17 4.25 0.17
N TYR A 371 21.16 3.84 0.96
CA TYR A 371 21.23 2.59 1.71
C TYR A 371 21.06 1.40 0.76
N ASP A 372 21.84 0.35 0.96
CA ASP A 372 21.86 -0.85 0.11
C ASP A 372 21.21 -2.02 0.84
N VAL A 373 21.67 -2.32 2.06
CA VAL A 373 21.28 -3.49 2.85
C VAL A 373 19.92 -3.31 3.53
N ALA A 374 19.69 -2.19 4.22
CA ALA A 374 18.46 -2.01 5.01
C ALA A 374 17.18 -2.07 4.14
N PRO A 375 17.09 -1.40 2.98
CA PRO A 375 15.97 -1.57 2.07
C PRO A 375 15.77 -3.00 1.57
N ARG A 376 16.87 -3.71 1.26
CA ARG A 376 16.78 -5.09 0.76
C ARG A 376 16.27 -6.05 1.82
N LEU A 377 16.67 -5.87 3.07
CA LEU A 377 16.15 -6.63 4.20
C LEU A 377 14.67 -6.34 4.45
N LEU A 378 14.28 -5.07 4.43
CA LEU A 378 12.88 -4.68 4.56
C LEU A 378 12.01 -5.25 3.43
N LYS A 379 12.52 -5.25 2.20
CA LYS A 379 11.88 -5.91 1.07
C LYS A 379 11.72 -7.41 1.31
N ASN A 380 12.77 -8.08 1.80
CA ASN A 380 12.75 -9.51 2.08
C ASN A 380 11.74 -9.86 3.19
N PHE A 381 11.60 -8.98 4.19
CA PHE A 381 10.59 -9.09 5.24
C PHE A 381 9.17 -9.04 4.65
N LEU A 382 8.88 -8.03 3.81
CA LEU A 382 7.55 -7.81 3.23
C LEU A 382 7.17 -8.83 2.16
N ASP A 383 8.14 -9.36 1.43
CA ASP A 383 7.90 -10.37 0.39
C ASP A 383 7.90 -11.80 0.96
N GLY A 384 8.28 -11.94 2.22
CA GLY A 384 8.32 -13.22 2.92
C GLY A 384 6.92 -13.82 3.07
N ASP A 385 6.76 -15.07 2.60
CA ASP A 385 5.50 -15.81 2.77
C ASP A 385 5.40 -16.33 4.21
N SER A 386 4.46 -15.79 4.98
CA SER A 386 4.17 -16.20 6.35
C SER A 386 3.50 -17.57 6.46
N ASN A 387 3.22 -18.28 5.36
CA ASN A 387 2.59 -19.61 5.36
C ASN A 387 3.47 -20.72 6.00
N GLY A 388 4.50 -20.35 6.77
CA GLY A 388 5.31 -21.26 7.58
C GLY A 388 6.39 -22.00 6.79
N ALA A 389 6.62 -21.64 5.53
CA ALA A 389 7.79 -22.11 4.81
C ALA A 389 9.03 -21.37 5.36
N PRO A 390 10.11 -22.08 5.73
CA PRO A 390 11.36 -21.43 6.09
C PRO A 390 11.82 -20.54 4.92
N ILE A 391 12.02 -19.25 5.20
CA ILE A 391 12.66 -18.34 4.25
C ILE A 391 14.15 -18.63 4.32
N ASP A 392 14.79 -18.82 3.16
CA ASP A 392 16.24 -19.01 3.09
C ASP A 392 16.94 -17.82 3.79
N PRO A 393 18.00 -18.07 4.59
CA PRO A 393 18.71 -16.98 5.25
C PRO A 393 19.18 -15.93 4.25
N PHE A 394 18.96 -14.65 4.60
CA PHE A 394 19.45 -13.55 3.80
C PHE A 394 20.97 -13.41 4.00
N ILE A 395 21.72 -13.59 2.92
CA ILE A 395 23.18 -13.48 2.96
C ILE A 395 23.56 -12.01 2.76
N ILE A 396 24.09 -11.39 3.82
CA ILE A 396 24.64 -10.03 3.75
C ILE A 396 26.06 -10.11 3.17
N ASP A 397 26.37 -9.21 2.24
CA ASP A 397 27.68 -9.11 1.63
C ASP A 397 28.76 -8.82 2.70
N SER A 398 29.80 -9.66 2.76
CA SER A 398 30.83 -9.55 3.79
C SER A 398 31.74 -8.35 3.58
N GLU A 399 31.95 -7.89 2.34
CA GLU A 399 32.73 -6.67 2.05
C GLU A 399 32.00 -5.44 2.59
N TRP A 400 30.68 -5.36 2.40
CA TRP A 400 29.85 -4.31 3.00
C TRP A 400 29.89 -4.35 4.54
N LEU A 401 29.76 -5.53 5.15
CA LEU A 401 29.83 -5.70 6.62
C LEU A 401 31.19 -5.25 7.17
N LEU A 402 32.27 -5.64 6.51
CA LEU A 402 33.62 -5.28 6.91
C LEU A 402 33.88 -3.77 6.83
N ASN A 403 33.10 -3.02 6.05
CA ASN A 403 33.18 -1.56 6.03
C ASN A 403 32.41 -0.87 7.15
N GLN A 404 31.63 -1.61 7.96
CA GLN A 404 30.85 -1.03 9.05
C GLN A 404 31.70 -0.82 10.32
N PRO A 405 31.72 0.39 10.92
CA PRO A 405 32.52 0.68 12.12
C PRO A 405 32.23 -0.23 13.31
N SER A 406 30.96 -0.57 13.55
CA SER A 406 30.57 -1.48 14.64
C SER A 406 31.06 -2.91 14.41
N VAL A 407 31.11 -3.38 13.16
CA VAL A 407 31.62 -4.72 12.82
C VAL A 407 33.13 -4.77 13.05
N GLN A 408 33.86 -3.75 12.60
CA GLN A 408 35.29 -3.63 12.88
C GLN A 408 35.58 -3.59 14.39
N ASN A 409 34.75 -2.89 15.17
CA ASN A 409 34.90 -2.88 16.62
C ASN A 409 34.70 -4.27 17.23
N ALA A 410 33.63 -4.98 16.85
CA ALA A 410 33.36 -6.34 17.31
C ALA A 410 34.50 -7.31 16.96
N LEU A 411 35.06 -7.19 15.74
CA LEU A 411 36.21 -7.99 15.33
C LEU A 411 37.46 -7.68 16.17
N SER A 412 37.76 -6.42 16.44
CA SER A 412 38.88 -6.05 17.31
C SER A 412 38.72 -6.58 18.74
N VAL A 413 37.49 -6.64 19.27
CA VAL A 413 37.22 -7.26 20.58
C VAL A 413 37.48 -8.76 20.51
N ASN A 414 36.90 -9.48 19.54
CA ASN A 414 37.13 -10.93 19.41
C ASN A 414 38.61 -11.27 19.18
N ARG A 415 39.38 -10.42 18.50
CA ARG A 415 40.84 -10.59 18.34
C ARG A 415 41.62 -10.31 19.62
N GLY A 416 41.03 -9.68 20.63
CA GLY A 416 41.71 -9.22 21.85
C GLY A 416 42.54 -7.95 21.65
N GLU A 417 42.28 -7.17 20.59
CA GLU A 417 42.94 -5.88 20.33
C GLU A 417 42.35 -4.75 21.17
N ARG A 418 41.11 -4.93 21.63
CA ARG A 418 40.34 -3.99 22.43
C ARG A 418 39.61 -4.72 23.56
N PRO A 419 39.37 -4.05 24.69
CA PRO A 419 38.53 -4.62 25.72
C PRO A 419 37.06 -4.65 25.26
N ASN A 420 36.30 -5.61 25.79
CA ASN A 420 34.85 -5.67 25.67
C ASN A 420 34.17 -4.52 26.46
N GLU A 421 32.84 -4.50 26.48
CA GLU A 421 32.06 -3.47 27.20
C GLU A 421 32.32 -3.42 28.72
N TYR A 422 32.89 -4.48 29.29
CA TYR A 422 33.27 -4.58 30.72
C TYR A 422 34.72 -4.17 31.00
N GLY A 423 35.50 -3.81 29.97
CA GLY A 423 36.91 -3.48 30.11
C GLY A 423 37.84 -4.70 30.10
N GLU A 424 37.34 -5.89 29.76
CA GLU A 424 38.09 -7.15 29.78
C GLU A 424 38.60 -7.51 28.37
N TYR A 425 39.81 -8.07 28.27
CA TYR A 425 40.47 -8.41 27.02
C TYR A 425 40.22 -9.88 26.60
N ASP A 426 38.96 -10.31 26.64
CA ASP A 426 38.58 -11.70 26.32
C ASP A 426 38.52 -11.92 24.79
N GLY A 427 39.62 -12.44 24.23
CA GLY A 427 39.76 -12.64 22.79
C GLY A 427 40.98 -13.46 22.39
N VAL A 428 41.13 -13.69 21.08
CA VAL A 428 42.20 -14.54 20.49
C VAL A 428 43.58 -14.22 21.07
N PHE A 429 43.93 -12.93 21.20
CA PHE A 429 45.23 -12.49 21.69
C PHE A 429 45.52 -12.95 23.13
N GLU A 430 44.55 -12.92 24.04
CA GLU A 430 44.74 -13.36 25.42
C GLU A 430 45.04 -14.87 25.46
N ASP A 431 44.19 -15.66 24.80
CA ASP A 431 44.32 -17.12 24.76
C ASP A 431 45.66 -17.59 24.19
N VAL A 432 46.06 -17.03 23.03
CA VAL A 432 47.31 -17.45 22.39
C VAL A 432 48.54 -16.99 23.16
N THR A 433 48.46 -15.88 23.90
CA THR A 433 49.55 -15.40 24.76
C THR A 433 49.74 -16.32 25.95
N ILE A 434 48.65 -16.69 26.64
CA ILE A 434 48.68 -17.64 27.76
C ILE A 434 49.30 -18.96 27.32
N ILE A 435 48.90 -19.49 26.17
CA ILE A 435 49.42 -20.76 25.65
C ILE A 435 50.91 -20.63 25.28
N ALA A 436 51.31 -19.57 24.61
CA ALA A 436 52.70 -19.34 24.24
C ALA A 436 53.63 -19.20 25.46
N ASP A 437 53.14 -18.61 26.56
CA ASP A 437 53.87 -18.54 27.82
C ASP A 437 54.09 -19.92 28.46
N MET A 438 53.18 -20.87 28.21
CA MET A 438 53.29 -22.26 28.67
C MET A 438 54.24 -23.13 27.83
N LEU A 439 54.59 -22.71 26.61
CA LEU A 439 55.52 -23.45 25.75
C LEU A 439 56.99 -23.29 26.18
N ASN A 440 57.76 -24.37 26.09
CA ASN A 440 59.21 -24.31 26.16
C ASN A 440 59.81 -23.83 24.82
N PRO A 441 61.02 -23.24 24.83
CA PRO A 441 61.73 -22.91 23.59
C PRO A 441 61.85 -24.12 22.64
N GLY A 442 61.53 -23.91 21.37
CA GLY A 442 61.51 -24.95 20.32
C GLY A 442 60.19 -25.73 20.20
N GLU A 443 59.23 -25.53 21.11
CA GLU A 443 57.94 -26.23 21.06
C GLU A 443 56.93 -25.54 20.14
N SER A 444 55.95 -26.32 19.69
CA SER A 444 54.79 -25.83 18.97
C SER A 444 53.56 -26.65 19.34
N ILE A 445 52.40 -25.99 19.38
CA ILE A 445 51.12 -26.62 19.67
C ILE A 445 50.05 -26.14 18.70
N ALA A 446 49.15 -27.04 18.32
CA ALA A 446 47.93 -26.68 17.61
C ALA A 446 46.86 -26.26 18.62
N TYR A 447 46.18 -25.16 18.35
CA TYR A 447 45.12 -24.63 19.20
C TYR A 447 43.91 -24.26 18.34
N SER A 448 42.72 -24.49 18.87
CA SER A 448 41.48 -23.98 18.30
C SER A 448 40.63 -23.34 19.39
N GLY A 449 39.91 -22.30 19.01
CA GLY A 449 39.06 -21.53 19.93
C GLY A 449 37.88 -20.89 19.21
N GLU A 450 36.93 -20.41 20.00
CA GLU A 450 35.73 -19.71 19.57
C GLU A 450 35.46 -18.52 20.50
N TRP A 451 35.18 -17.36 19.90
CA TRP A 451 34.91 -16.10 20.58
C TRP A 451 33.63 -15.50 20.02
N ILE A 452 32.73 -15.07 20.89
CA ILE A 452 31.41 -14.56 20.52
C ILE A 452 31.21 -13.20 21.14
N ILE A 453 30.78 -12.23 20.34
CA ILE A 453 30.43 -10.89 20.81
C ILE A 453 29.07 -10.48 20.25
N GLN A 454 28.27 -9.86 21.11
CA GLN A 454 27.08 -9.12 20.70
C GLN A 454 27.42 -7.64 20.60
N GLN A 455 27.03 -7.01 19.50
CA GLN A 455 27.38 -5.63 19.24
C GLN A 455 26.18 -4.90 18.64
N ARG A 456 25.94 -3.69 19.14
CA ARG A 456 24.97 -2.77 18.54
C ARG A 456 25.51 -2.24 17.21
N GLY A 457 24.69 -2.35 16.16
CA GLY A 457 24.92 -1.72 14.88
C GLY A 457 24.97 -0.21 14.95
N THR A 458 25.55 0.39 13.90
CA THR A 458 25.66 1.85 13.73
C THR A 458 25.29 2.21 12.29
N GLY A 459 24.80 3.43 12.06
CA GLY A 459 24.40 3.87 10.71
C GLY A 459 23.33 2.96 10.11
N GLU A 460 23.48 2.59 8.85
CA GLU A 460 22.56 1.68 8.16
C GLU A 460 22.48 0.30 8.85
N LEU A 461 23.59 -0.21 9.40
CA LEU A 461 23.59 -1.50 10.08
C LEU A 461 22.71 -1.50 11.35
N TRP A 462 22.52 -0.34 12.00
CA TRP A 462 21.56 -0.23 13.10
C TRP A 462 20.12 -0.47 12.62
N VAL A 463 19.76 0.08 11.46
CA VAL A 463 18.44 -0.08 10.84
C VAL A 463 18.25 -1.50 10.32
N ALA A 464 19.32 -2.10 9.80
CA ALA A 464 19.31 -3.44 9.22
C ALA A 464 19.25 -4.57 10.26
N ALA A 465 19.95 -4.43 11.38
CA ALA A 465 20.22 -5.56 12.29
C ALA A 465 20.07 -5.22 13.78
N GLY A 466 19.87 -3.94 14.14
CA GLY A 466 19.81 -3.56 15.55
C GLY A 466 21.05 -4.01 16.34
N THR A 467 20.89 -5.07 17.14
CA THR A 467 22.00 -5.75 17.83
C THR A 467 22.24 -7.11 17.20
N TYR A 468 23.46 -7.34 16.71
CA TYR A 468 23.84 -8.58 16.03
C TYR A 468 24.91 -9.35 16.81
N THR A 469 25.14 -10.60 16.39
CA THR A 469 26.21 -11.46 16.93
C THR A 469 27.31 -11.67 15.89
N ILE A 470 28.58 -11.58 16.31
CA ILE A 470 29.72 -12.10 15.55
C ILE A 470 30.34 -13.24 16.33
N ARG A 471 30.27 -14.43 15.74
CA ARG A 471 31.05 -15.60 16.16
C ARG A 471 32.35 -15.62 15.38
N THR A 472 33.47 -15.79 16.06
CA THR A 472 34.79 -15.97 15.47
C THR A 472 35.35 -17.29 15.93
N SER A 473 35.73 -18.16 15.01
CA SER A 473 36.43 -19.40 15.31
C SER A 473 37.81 -19.37 14.66
N GLY A 474 38.77 -20.06 15.25
CA GLY A 474 40.14 -20.07 14.74
C GLY A 474 40.83 -21.39 14.94
N GLU A 475 41.71 -21.71 13.99
CA GLU A 475 42.68 -22.81 14.10
C GLU A 475 44.08 -22.23 13.92
N PHE A 476 44.96 -22.47 14.89
CA PHE A 476 46.29 -21.87 14.98
C PHE A 476 47.37 -22.91 15.24
N THR A 477 48.56 -22.60 14.73
CA THR A 477 49.81 -23.16 15.24
C THR A 477 50.53 -22.07 16.04
N ILE A 478 50.75 -22.34 17.32
CA ILE A 478 51.50 -21.47 18.23
C ILE A 478 52.88 -22.10 18.41
N SER A 479 53.93 -21.34 18.10
CA SER A 479 55.31 -21.80 18.14
C SER A 479 56.14 -20.86 19.00
N LYS A 480 57.04 -21.41 19.83
CA LYS A 480 58.03 -20.62 20.57
C LYS A 480 59.42 -20.95 20.05
N SER A 481 60.13 -19.94 19.55
CA SER A 481 61.47 -20.13 19.00
C SER A 481 62.46 -20.55 20.09
N GLU A 482 63.62 -21.07 19.68
CA GLU A 482 64.75 -21.36 20.58
C GLU A 482 65.22 -20.12 21.37
N THR A 483 64.99 -18.91 20.84
CA THR A 483 65.31 -17.65 21.52
C THR A 483 64.19 -17.15 22.43
N GLY A 484 63.09 -17.89 22.53
CA GLY A 484 61.94 -17.59 23.38
C GLY A 484 60.85 -16.71 22.75
N ALA A 485 61.02 -16.27 21.49
CA ALA A 485 60.03 -15.44 20.80
C ALA A 485 58.86 -16.31 20.32
N ALA A 486 57.63 -15.89 20.58
CA ALA A 486 56.45 -16.63 20.17
C ALA A 486 55.92 -16.13 18.82
N THR A 487 55.41 -17.05 18.01
CA THR A 487 54.72 -16.75 16.75
C THR A 487 53.43 -17.54 16.69
N VAL A 488 52.35 -16.89 16.29
CA VAL A 488 51.05 -17.50 16.05
C VAL A 488 50.75 -17.38 14.57
N ASN A 489 50.37 -18.48 13.93
CA ASN A 489 49.93 -18.50 12.55
C ASN A 489 48.67 -19.36 12.46
N GLY A 490 47.60 -18.79 11.92
CA GLY A 490 46.34 -19.47 11.77
C GLY A 490 45.37 -18.75 10.86
N MET A 491 44.16 -19.29 10.80
CA MET A 491 43.05 -18.69 10.06
C MET A 491 41.89 -18.48 11.01
N LEU A 492 41.31 -17.29 10.94
CA LEU A 492 40.06 -16.96 11.61
C LEU A 492 38.91 -17.10 10.60
N THR A 493 37.82 -17.71 11.04
CA THR A 493 36.53 -17.72 10.34
C THR A 493 35.54 -16.92 11.17
N HIS A 494 34.97 -15.89 10.56
CA HIS A 494 33.97 -15.05 11.20
C HIS A 494 32.60 -15.37 10.61
N GLU A 495 31.61 -15.42 11.48
CA GLU A 495 30.22 -15.63 11.15
C GLU A 495 29.41 -14.48 11.76
N PHE A 496 28.83 -13.64 10.90
CA PHE A 496 27.80 -12.69 11.29
C PHE A 496 26.48 -13.47 11.35
N ILE A 497 25.80 -13.37 12.49
CA ILE A 497 24.53 -14.04 12.75
C ILE A 497 23.60 -13.03 13.37
N ASP A 498 22.44 -12.89 12.74
CA ASP A 498 21.34 -12.13 13.32
C ASP A 498 20.00 -12.66 12.81
N ARG A 499 18.91 -12.22 13.43
CA ARG A 499 17.56 -12.50 12.97
C ARG A 499 16.88 -11.18 12.66
N TYR A 500 16.38 -11.03 11.44
CA TYR A 500 15.53 -9.90 11.09
C TYR A 500 14.15 -10.16 11.67
N ASP A 501 13.97 -9.80 12.93
CA ASP A 501 12.73 -9.88 13.67
C ASP A 501 12.35 -8.54 14.32
N TRP A 502 11.07 -8.42 14.65
CA TRP A 502 10.50 -7.22 15.25
C TRP A 502 9.95 -7.56 16.64
N ASN A 503 10.41 -6.82 17.65
CA ASN A 503 10.10 -7.07 19.05
C ASN A 503 9.48 -5.81 19.68
N PRO A 504 8.36 -5.91 20.43
CA PRO A 504 7.67 -4.73 20.96
C PRO A 504 8.60 -3.80 21.75
N GLY A 505 8.61 -2.51 21.38
CA GLY A 505 9.31 -1.44 22.11
C GLY A 505 10.74 -1.13 21.65
N GLN A 506 11.17 -1.62 20.49
CA GLN A 506 12.46 -1.35 19.85
C GLN A 506 12.33 -0.54 18.54
N SER A 507 11.37 0.39 18.49
CA SER A 507 11.04 1.12 17.28
C SER A 507 12.21 2.00 16.83
N VAL A 508 12.45 2.05 15.52
CA VAL A 508 13.58 2.78 14.91
C VAL A 508 13.04 4.02 14.25
N GLU A 509 13.50 5.19 14.71
CA GLU A 509 13.24 6.45 14.04
C GLU A 509 14.30 6.68 12.95
N LEU A 510 13.85 6.81 11.71
CA LEU A 510 14.68 7.18 10.57
C LEU A 510 14.44 8.65 10.22
N ASP A 511 15.49 9.45 10.13
CA ASP A 511 15.39 10.76 9.52
C ASP A 511 15.45 10.59 8.00
N VAL A 512 14.29 10.64 7.35
CA VAL A 512 14.15 10.51 5.89
C VAL A 512 13.89 11.90 5.33
N PHE A 513 14.94 12.54 4.80
CA PHE A 513 14.87 13.89 4.22
C PHE A 513 14.32 14.97 5.18
N GLY A 514 14.69 14.93 6.46
CA GLY A 514 14.20 15.88 7.46
C GLY A 514 12.81 15.53 8.00
N LEU A 515 12.23 14.41 7.56
CA LEU A 515 10.99 13.87 8.11
C LEU A 515 11.33 12.68 9.03
N PRO A 516 10.95 12.74 10.31
CA PRO A 516 11.06 11.57 11.18
C PRO A 516 10.07 10.50 10.72
N VAL A 517 10.58 9.40 10.18
CA VAL A 517 9.82 8.23 9.81
C VAL A 517 10.12 7.13 10.82
N GLU A 518 9.16 6.91 11.72
CA GLU A 518 9.25 5.81 12.69
C GLU A 518 8.91 4.48 12.01
N ILE A 519 9.78 3.48 12.15
CA ILE A 519 9.44 2.07 11.91
C ILE A 519 9.09 1.46 13.27
N ARG A 520 7.82 1.08 13.44
CA ARG A 520 7.29 0.61 14.72
C ARG A 520 7.25 -0.91 14.76
N ASP A 521 7.76 -1.53 15.82
CA ASP A 521 7.71 -2.99 15.91
C ASP A 521 6.27 -3.50 15.96
N ASP A 522 5.39 -2.80 16.68
CA ASP A 522 3.97 -3.15 16.77
C ASP A 522 3.32 -3.22 15.38
N ASP A 523 3.78 -2.38 14.46
CA ASP A 523 3.28 -2.34 13.10
C ASP A 523 3.85 -3.49 12.25
N ALA A 524 5.16 -3.73 12.33
CA ALA A 524 5.78 -4.89 11.67
C ALA A 524 5.20 -6.22 12.16
N ILE A 525 4.93 -6.33 13.47
CA ILE A 525 4.31 -7.49 14.11
C ILE A 525 2.89 -7.70 13.57
N LYS A 526 2.09 -6.64 13.41
CA LYS A 526 0.75 -6.76 12.79
C LYS A 526 0.84 -7.32 11.37
N LEU A 527 1.79 -6.84 10.56
CA LEU A 527 2.00 -7.35 9.20
C LEU A 527 2.38 -8.81 9.20
N ARG A 528 3.33 -9.20 10.06
CA ARG A 528 3.75 -10.60 10.21
C ARG A 528 2.60 -11.49 10.65
N ASP A 529 1.87 -11.09 11.69
CA ASP A 529 0.77 -11.87 12.26
C ASP A 529 -0.43 -11.98 11.30
N ALA A 530 -0.64 -10.98 10.44
CA ALA A 530 -1.60 -11.00 9.34
C ALA A 530 -1.13 -11.81 8.11
N GLY A 531 0.12 -12.25 8.13
CA GLY A 531 0.72 -13.01 7.06
C GLY A 531 1.13 -12.24 5.81
N ARG A 532 1.41 -10.95 5.99
CA ARG A 532 1.85 -10.00 4.96
C ARG A 532 3.35 -9.70 5.05
N ALA A 533 4.04 -10.31 6.00
CA ALA A 533 5.48 -10.24 6.17
C ALA A 533 5.96 -11.47 6.94
N ALA A 534 7.27 -11.71 6.94
CA ALA A 534 7.86 -12.81 7.69
C ALA A 534 9.28 -12.52 8.16
N ASP A 535 9.56 -12.92 9.40
CA ASP A 535 10.91 -12.88 9.97
C ASP A 535 11.82 -13.86 9.22
N PHE A 536 13.12 -13.55 9.14
CA PHE A 536 14.12 -14.41 8.50
C PHE A 536 15.49 -14.26 9.17
N ASP A 537 16.33 -15.27 9.02
CA ASP A 537 17.69 -15.24 9.56
C ASP A 537 18.62 -14.47 8.59
N MET A 538 19.56 -13.70 9.14
CA MET A 538 20.58 -12.98 8.41
C MET A 538 21.95 -13.58 8.72
N THR A 539 22.72 -13.87 7.67
CA THR A 539 24.03 -14.51 7.85
C THR A 539 25.09 -13.89 6.93
N SER A 540 26.34 -13.97 7.35
CA SER A 540 27.50 -13.76 6.48
C SER A 540 28.70 -14.51 7.02
N THR A 541 29.58 -14.99 6.14
CA THR A 541 30.79 -15.70 6.55
C THR A 541 31.98 -15.22 5.75
N TRP A 542 33.09 -14.94 6.43
CA TRP A 542 34.37 -14.59 5.81
C TRP A 542 35.54 -15.13 6.62
N GLN A 543 36.72 -15.15 6.00
CA GLN A 543 37.95 -15.65 6.60
C GLN A 543 39.05 -14.61 6.51
N GLU A 544 39.95 -14.62 7.50
CA GLU A 544 41.17 -13.83 7.48
C GLU A 544 42.35 -14.62 8.02
N SER A 545 43.55 -14.26 7.57
CA SER A 545 44.79 -14.80 8.13
C SER A 545 45.13 -14.07 9.42
N TYR A 546 45.45 -14.83 10.47
CA TYR A 546 45.91 -14.28 11.74
C TYR A 546 47.37 -14.63 11.96
N MET A 547 48.21 -13.60 11.97
CA MET A 547 49.64 -13.73 12.21
C MET A 547 50.07 -12.70 13.24
N THR A 548 50.60 -13.17 14.37
CA THR A 548 51.18 -12.28 15.39
C THR A 548 52.47 -12.87 15.95
N SER A 549 53.30 -12.01 16.51
CA SER A 549 54.55 -12.37 17.17
C SER A 549 54.74 -11.50 18.39
N PHE A 550 55.24 -12.09 19.47
CA PHE A 550 55.50 -11.39 20.73
C PHE A 550 56.75 -11.91 21.44
#